data_AF-A0A382SL03-F1
#
_entry.id   AF-A0A382SL03-F1
#
_cell.length_a   1.000
_cell.length_b   1.000
_cell.length_c   1.000
_cell.angle_alpha   90.00
_cell.angle_beta   90.00
_cell.angle_gamma   90.00
#
_symmetry.space_group_name_H-M   'P 1'
#
loop_
_entity.id
_entity.type
_entity.pdbx_description
1 polymer ?
#
loop_
_entity_poly.entity_id
_entity_poly.type
_entity_poly.pdbx_seq_one_letter_code
_entity_poly.pdbx_strand_id
1 'polypeptide(L)'
;YLKETYGNRVILFEQNDLLASAALLESCQALIACNTDLLHLAISLQVPVVAIFAEKSARWIETGNPAVGIVQVQDLRAATVGQIIEGLDICITGKASE
;
A
#
# COMPACT_ATOMS: atom_id res chain seq x y z
N TYR A 1 -5.74 -20.06 8.01
CA TYR A 1 -5.70 -19.95 6.53
C TYR A 1 -4.40 -19.35 5.99
N LEU A 2 -4.14 -18.03 6.06
CA LEU A 2 -2.96 -17.43 5.38
C LEU A 2 -1.59 -18.00 5.79
N LYS A 3 -1.33 -18.13 7.09
CA LYS A 3 -0.08 -18.71 7.61
C LYS A 3 0.07 -20.20 7.24
N GLU A 4 -1.04 -20.93 7.13
CA GLU A 4 -1.05 -22.33 6.73
C GLU A 4 -0.78 -22.48 5.22
N THR A 5 -1.35 -21.59 4.40
CA THR A 5 -1.20 -21.62 2.93
C THR A 5 0.18 -21.14 2.46
N TYR A 6 0.74 -20.11 3.09
CA TYR A 6 1.96 -19.45 2.61
C TYR A 6 3.18 -19.63 3.52
N GLY A 7 3.02 -20.32 4.66
CA GLY A 7 4.10 -20.65 5.58
C GLY A 7 4.88 -19.41 6.03
N ASN A 8 6.21 -19.50 6.00
CA ASN A 8 7.11 -18.44 6.46
C ASN A 8 7.22 -17.24 5.49
N ARG A 9 6.51 -17.26 4.35
CA ARG A 9 6.46 -16.11 3.43
C ARG A 9 5.55 -14.99 3.95
N VAL A 10 4.70 -15.28 4.93
CA VAL A 10 3.76 -14.33 5.52
C VAL A 10 3.97 -14.31 7.02
N ILE A 11 4.27 -13.12 7.54
CA ILE A 11 4.31 -12.84 8.98
C ILE A 11 3.01 -12.13 9.31
N LEU A 12 2.24 -12.73 10.21
CA LEU A 12 1.02 -12.09 10.74
C LEU A 12 1.43 -11.06 11.80
N PHE A 13 0.85 -9.89 11.72
CA PHE A 13 1.09 -8.79 12.66
C PHE A 13 -0.25 -8.25 13.14
N GLU A 14 -0.42 -8.12 14.46
CA GLU A 14 -1.62 -7.53 15.06
C GLU A 14 -1.45 -6.02 15.20
N GLN A 15 -2.44 -5.27 14.71
CA GLN A 15 -2.41 -3.81 14.62
C GLN A 15 -2.84 -3.09 15.93
N ASN A 16 -2.78 -3.78 17.07
CA ASN A 16 -3.31 -3.27 18.33
C ASN A 16 -2.44 -2.15 18.95
N ASP A 17 -1.20 -1.99 18.47
CA ASP A 17 -0.27 -0.95 18.89
C ASP A 17 0.17 -0.12 17.67
N LEU A 18 -0.20 1.16 17.69
CA LEU A 18 0.11 2.11 16.63
C LEU A 18 1.61 2.37 16.52
N LEU A 19 2.34 2.40 17.65
CA LEU A 19 3.78 2.63 17.66
C LEU A 19 4.52 1.44 17.03
N ALA A 20 4.10 0.22 17.39
CA ALA A 20 4.65 -0.99 16.79
C ALA A 20 4.35 -1.05 15.27
N SER A 21 3.15 -0.62 14.85
CA SER A 21 2.76 -0.56 13.44
C SER A 21 3.61 0.45 12.66
N ALA A 22 3.84 1.64 13.23
CA ALA A 22 4.69 2.67 12.61
C ALA A 22 6.14 2.18 12.46
N ALA A 23 6.73 1.59 13.50
CA ALA A 23 8.08 1.06 13.46
C ALA A 23 8.25 -0.06 12.41
N LEU A 24 7.23 -0.91 12.25
CA LEU A 24 7.22 -1.91 11.19
C LEU A 24 7.16 -1.26 9.80
N LEU A 25 6.28 -0.29 9.61
CA LEU A 25 6.13 0.43 8.33
C LEU A 25 7.41 1.12 7.89
N GLU A 26 8.13 1.78 8.82
CA GLU A 26 9.42 2.41 8.53
C GLU A 26 10.49 1.41 8.06
N SER A 27 10.35 0.15 8.44
CA SER A 27 11.25 -0.93 8.01
C SER A 27 10.83 -1.58 6.69
N CYS A 28 9.64 -1.27 6.18
CA CYS A 28 9.12 -1.80 4.92
C CYS A 28 9.66 -1.01 3.72
N GLN A 29 9.91 -1.71 2.61
CA GLN A 29 10.26 -1.05 1.34
C GLN A 29 9.05 -0.38 0.69
N ALA A 30 7.86 -0.94 0.88
CA ALA A 30 6.60 -0.38 0.44
C ALA A 30 5.43 -0.99 1.22
N LEU A 31 4.30 -0.29 1.25
CA LEU A 31 3.00 -0.78 1.70
C LEU A 31 2.07 -0.97 0.51
N ILE A 32 1.24 -2.01 0.52
CA ILE A 32 0.09 -2.16 -0.39
C ILE A 32 -1.16 -2.17 0.49
N ALA A 33 -2.04 -1.18 0.33
CA ALA A 33 -3.20 -1.03 1.19
C ALA A 33 -4.41 -0.42 0.48
N CYS A 34 -5.60 -0.73 0.98
CA CYS A 34 -6.80 0.02 0.66
C CYS A 34 -6.88 1.29 1.54
N ASN A 35 -7.96 2.06 1.42
CA ASN A 35 -8.20 3.24 2.27
C ASN A 35 -8.43 2.87 3.75
N THR A 36 -7.35 2.70 4.50
CA THR A 36 -7.34 2.41 5.95
C THR A 36 -6.47 3.42 6.70
N ASP A 37 -6.54 3.40 8.03
CA ASP A 37 -5.63 4.15 8.91
C ASP A 37 -4.14 3.86 8.62
N LEU A 38 -3.76 2.61 8.36
CA LEU A 38 -2.38 2.26 7.99
C LEU A 38 -1.90 2.89 6.68
N LEU A 39 -2.80 3.07 5.69
CA LEU A 39 -2.47 3.80 4.47
C LEU A 39 -2.06 5.23 4.81
N HIS A 40 -2.88 5.92 5.60
CA HIS A 40 -2.64 7.32 5.98
C HIS A 40 -1.41 7.47 6.87
N LEU A 41 -1.17 6.49 7.76
CA LEU A 41 0.03 6.43 8.58
C LEU A 41 1.29 6.27 7.71
N ALA A 42 1.30 5.33 6.77
CA ALA A 42 2.45 5.10 5.89
C ALA A 42 2.76 6.33 5.01
N ILE A 43 1.73 7.00 4.49
CA ILE A 43 1.89 8.26 3.75
C ILE A 43 2.52 9.34 4.64
N SER A 44 2.08 9.46 5.90
CA SER A 44 2.64 10.42 6.86
C SER A 44 4.09 10.14 7.20
N LEU A 45 4.48 8.86 7.22
CA LEU A 45 5.85 8.39 7.43
C LEU A 45 6.71 8.44 6.16
N GLN A 46 6.16 8.89 5.02
CA GLN A 46 6.82 8.92 3.71
C GLN A 46 7.32 7.55 3.24
N VAL A 47 6.69 6.47 3.70
CA VAL A 47 6.93 5.11 3.21
C VAL A 47 6.28 5.00 1.82
N PRO A 48 6.93 4.38 0.82
CA PRO A 48 6.30 4.14 -0.48
C PRO A 48 4.99 3.34 -0.32
N VAL A 49 3.91 3.79 -0.95
CA VAL A 49 2.61 3.11 -0.85
C VAL A 49 1.96 2.89 -2.21
N VAL A 50 1.43 1.69 -2.42
CA VAL A 50 0.44 1.40 -3.46
C VAL A 50 -0.94 1.47 -2.83
N ALA A 51 -1.67 2.54 -3.13
CA ALA A 51 -2.97 2.84 -2.55
C ALA A 51 -4.10 2.40 -3.49
N ILE A 52 -4.91 1.44 -3.04
CA ILE A 52 -6.01 0.87 -3.84
C ILE A 52 -7.33 1.54 -3.44
N PHE A 53 -7.98 2.20 -4.40
CA PHE A 53 -9.24 2.92 -4.16
C PHE A 53 -10.35 2.50 -5.12
N ALA A 54 -11.54 2.28 -4.56
CA ALA A 54 -12.79 2.19 -5.34
C ALA A 54 -13.48 3.57 -5.50
N GLU A 55 -13.30 4.47 -4.52
CA GLU A 55 -13.74 5.86 -4.56
C GLU A 55 -12.67 6.79 -5.15
N LYS A 56 -13.00 8.04 -5.50
CA LYS A 56 -12.00 9.02 -5.96
C LYS A 56 -10.91 9.23 -4.90
N SER A 57 -9.67 8.82 -5.20
CA SER A 57 -8.51 8.93 -4.31
C SER A 57 -8.25 10.35 -3.80
N ALA A 58 -8.47 11.36 -4.65
CA ALA A 58 -8.27 12.79 -4.35
C ALA A 58 -9.09 13.31 -3.15
N ARG A 59 -10.09 12.55 -2.68
CA ARG A 59 -10.85 12.86 -1.46
C ARG A 59 -10.06 12.55 -0.19
N TRP A 60 -9.13 11.60 -0.26
CA TRP A 60 -8.47 10.99 0.89
C TRP A 60 -6.98 11.30 0.95
N ILE A 61 -6.34 11.46 -0.21
CA ILE A 61 -4.90 11.66 -0.33
C ILE A 61 -4.59 12.73 -1.38
N GLU A 62 -3.46 13.40 -1.23
CA GLU A 62 -2.95 14.34 -2.22
C GLU A 62 -2.56 13.62 -3.52
N THR A 63 -3.10 14.07 -4.65
CA THR A 63 -2.73 13.57 -5.98
C THR A 63 -1.45 14.27 -6.42
N GLY A 64 -0.32 13.56 -6.35
CA GLY A 64 0.99 14.10 -6.74
C GLY A 64 2.13 13.73 -5.81
N ASN A 65 1.87 13.03 -4.71
CA ASN A 65 2.91 12.48 -3.88
C ASN A 65 3.68 11.38 -4.64
N PRO A 66 4.99 11.56 -4.94
CA PRO A 66 5.75 10.61 -5.73
C PRO A 66 5.97 9.27 -5.00
N ALA A 67 5.82 9.25 -3.67
CA ALA A 67 5.88 8.03 -2.88
C ALA A 67 4.56 7.24 -2.93
N VAL A 68 3.54 7.70 -3.64
CA VAL A 68 2.22 7.05 -3.67
C VAL A 68 1.82 6.65 -5.09
N GLY A 69 1.83 5.35 -5.36
CA GLY A 69 1.21 4.76 -6.56
C GLY A 69 -0.29 4.56 -6.32
N ILE A 70 -1.14 5.14 -7.16
CA ILE A 70 -2.61 5.07 -7.00
C ILE A 70 -3.18 4.01 -7.96
N VAL A 71 -3.80 2.97 -7.41
CA VAL A 71 -4.58 1.98 -8.17
C VAL A 71 -6.06 2.31 -8.02
N GLN A 72 -6.59 3.05 -8.98
CA GLN A 72 -8.01 3.42 -9.02
C GLN A 72 -8.82 2.36 -9.77
N VAL A 73 -9.79 1.76 -9.10
CA VAL A 73 -10.69 0.73 -9.64
C VAL A 73 -12.15 1.10 -9.40
N GLN A 74 -13.09 0.42 -10.08
CA GLN A 74 -14.52 0.58 -9.80
C GLN A 74 -14.97 -0.28 -8.61
N ASP A 75 -14.32 -1.42 -8.42
CA ASP A 75 -14.54 -2.38 -7.33
C ASP A 75 -13.17 -2.91 -6.90
N LEU A 76 -12.91 -3.01 -5.59
CA LEU A 76 -11.64 -3.53 -5.07
C LEU A 76 -11.32 -4.94 -5.59
N ARG A 77 -12.34 -5.74 -5.90
CA ARG A 77 -12.20 -7.09 -6.47
C ARG A 77 -11.69 -7.08 -7.92
N ALA A 78 -11.80 -5.95 -8.60
CA ALA A 78 -11.30 -5.76 -9.96
C ALA A 78 -9.82 -5.33 -9.98
N ALA A 79 -9.20 -5.07 -8.82
CA ALA A 79 -7.78 -4.76 -8.75
C ALA A 79 -6.96 -5.97 -9.18
N THR A 80 -6.12 -5.76 -10.19
CA THR A 80 -5.24 -6.81 -10.73
C THR A 80 -3.85 -6.73 -10.13
N VAL A 81 -3.15 -7.87 -10.09
CA VAL A 81 -1.75 -7.91 -9.68
C VAL A 81 -0.89 -7.01 -10.56
N GLY A 82 -1.17 -6.95 -11.88
CA GLY A 82 -0.43 -6.09 -12.81
C GLY A 82 -0.49 -4.61 -12.41
N GLN A 83 -1.68 -4.09 -12.09
CA GLN A 83 -1.83 -2.71 -11.63
C GLN A 83 -1.12 -2.43 -10.30
N ILE A 84 -1.11 -3.43 -9.40
CA ILE A 84 -0.41 -3.31 -8.11
C ILE A 84 1.11 -3.26 -8.32
N ILE A 85 1.65 -4.08 -9.22
CA ILE A 85 3.08 -4.09 -9.56
C ILE A 85 3.47 -2.78 -10.26
N GLU A 86 2.67 -2.28 -11.19
CA GLU A 86 2.91 -0.98 -11.83
C GLU A 86 2.94 0.16 -10.80
N GLY A 87 1.96 0.18 -9.88
CA GLY A 87 1.94 1.14 -8.78
C GLY A 87 3.17 1.04 -7.86
N LEU A 88 3.67 -0.19 -7.65
CA LEU A 88 4.87 -0.44 -6.85
C LEU A 88 6.14 0.05 -7.55
N ASP A 89 6.27 -0.20 -8.85
CA ASP A 89 7.40 0.27 -9.65
C ASP A 89 7.48 1.81 -9.62
N ILE A 90 6.33 2.48 -9.75
CA ILE A 90 6.23 3.94 -9.67
C ILE A 90 6.75 4.45 -8.31
N CYS A 91 6.28 3.89 -7.20
CA CYS A 91 6.63 4.41 -5.87
C CYS A 91 8.05 4.03 -5.38
N ILE A 92 8.61 2.92 -5.86
CA ILE A 92 9.98 2.49 -5.49
C ILE A 92 11.03 3.11 -6.42
N THR A 93 10.79 3.13 -7.74
CA THR A 93 11.82 3.50 -8.73
C THR A 93 11.65 4.91 -9.29
N GLY A 94 10.48 5.51 -9.11
CA GLY A 94 10.12 6.78 -9.75
C GLY A 94 9.93 6.68 -11.27
N LYS A 95 9.82 5.47 -11.83
CA LYS A 95 9.55 5.22 -13.26
C LYS A 95 8.39 4.24 -13.42
N ALA A 96 7.46 4.55 -14.34
CA ALA A 96 6.50 3.56 -14.81
C ALA A 96 7.24 2.60 -15.76
N SER A 97 7.08 1.30 -15.56
CA SER A 97 7.63 0.26 -16.43
C SER A 97 7.06 0.40 -17.85
N GLU A 98 7.95 0.55 -18.85
CA GLU A 98 7.63 0.73 -20.29
C GLU A 98 6.97 -0.50 -20.94
#